data_AF-A0A945Q523-F1
#
_entry.id   AF-A0A945Q523-F1
#
_cell.length_a   1.000
_cell.length_b   1.000
_cell.length_c   1.000
_cell.angle_alpha   90.00
_cell.angle_beta   90.00
_cell.angle_gamma   90.00
#
_symmetry.space_group_name_H-M   'P 1'
#
loop_
_entity.id
_entity.type
_entity.pdbx_description
1 polymer ?
#
loop_
_entity_poly.entity_id
_entity_poly.type
_entity_poly.pdbx_seq_one_letter_code
_entity_poly.pdbx_strand_id
1 'polypeptide(L)'
;DHPGRAAGWESRRLEALARSMLDGQSVWGRELHRAADERSPTIIDHERYRSRRMAEVWEAEIDNPLMTGDLNMAQITLIATLLQEHGNPGIDWRTGHPKLEAWAAKLIERPSIAANLPPDN
;
A
#
# COMPACT_ATOMS: atom_id res chain seq x y z
N ASP A 1 3.59 3.70 -25.67
CA ASP A 1 3.88 2.29 -25.97
C ASP A 1 3.30 1.36 -24.92
N HIS A 2 2.48 0.41 -25.33
CA HIS A 2 2.03 -0.64 -24.43
C HIS A 2 3.19 -1.62 -24.21
N PRO A 3 3.58 -1.92 -22.96
CA PRO A 3 4.63 -2.90 -22.71
C PRO A 3 4.26 -4.24 -23.34
N GLY A 4 5.25 -4.99 -23.81
CA GLY A 4 5.05 -6.31 -24.40
C GLY A 4 4.19 -7.20 -23.49
N ARG A 5 3.41 -8.12 -24.07
CA ARG A 5 2.32 -8.84 -23.40
C ARG A 5 2.71 -9.36 -22.00
N ALA A 6 3.90 -9.92 -21.81
CA ALA A 6 4.36 -10.38 -20.49
C ALA A 6 4.55 -9.24 -19.47
N ALA A 7 5.26 -8.18 -19.83
CA ALA A 7 5.47 -7.01 -18.96
C ALA A 7 4.16 -6.26 -18.65
N GLY A 8 3.23 -6.23 -19.61
CA GLY A 8 1.88 -5.69 -19.38
C GLY A 8 1.04 -6.50 -18.40
N TRP A 9 1.21 -7.83 -18.35
CA TRP A 9 0.53 -8.68 -17.37
C TRP A 9 1.14 -8.54 -15.98
N GLU A 10 2.47 -8.49 -15.90
CA GLU A 10 3.17 -8.32 -14.63
C GLU A 10 2.85 -6.97 -13.98
N SER A 11 2.83 -5.88 -14.76
CA SER A 11 2.42 -4.57 -14.26
C SER A 11 1.00 -4.58 -13.68
N ARG A 12 0.06 -5.28 -14.33
CA ARG A 12 -1.32 -5.43 -13.83
C ARG A 12 -1.40 -6.33 -12.61
N ARG A 13 -0.57 -7.37 -12.52
CA ARG A 13 -0.48 -8.23 -11.32
C ARG A 13 -0.04 -7.40 -10.12
N LEU A 14 1.03 -6.63 -10.25
CA LEU A 14 1.53 -5.76 -9.19
C LEU A 14 0.50 -4.68 -8.80
N GLU A 15 -0.16 -4.06 -9.78
CA GLU A 15 -1.24 -3.11 -9.51
C GLU A 15 -2.40 -3.78 -8.75
N ALA A 16 -2.80 -4.99 -9.13
CA ALA A 16 -3.86 -5.74 -8.45
C ALA A 16 -3.48 -6.09 -7.00
N LEU A 17 -2.21 -6.43 -6.74
CA LEU A 17 -1.71 -6.63 -5.38
C LEU A 17 -1.80 -5.34 -4.55
N ALA A 18 -1.43 -4.19 -5.13
CA ALA A 18 -1.49 -2.91 -4.44
C ALA A 18 -2.94 -2.56 -4.09
N ARG A 19 -3.86 -2.72 -5.05
CA ARG A 19 -5.30 -2.53 -4.86
C ARG A 19 -5.87 -3.46 -3.79
N SER A 20 -5.46 -4.73 -3.74
CA SER A 20 -5.94 -5.64 -2.70
C SER A 20 -5.52 -5.21 -1.29
N MET A 21 -4.35 -4.59 -1.12
CA MET A 21 -3.93 -4.03 0.16
C MET A 21 -4.74 -2.77 0.49
N LEU A 22 -4.93 -1.88 -0.49
CA LEU A 22 -5.75 -0.67 -0.37
C LEU A 22 -7.19 -0.98 0.05
N ASP A 23 -7.82 -1.97 -0.57
CA ASP A 23 -9.19 -2.36 -0.28
C ASP A 23 -9.34 -2.84 1.17
N GLY A 24 -8.40 -3.66 1.65
CA GLY A 24 -8.40 -4.14 3.03
C GLY A 24 -8.19 -3.02 4.05
N GLN A 25 -7.22 -2.14 3.81
CA GLN A 25 -6.98 -0.98 4.67
C GLN A 25 -8.15 0.01 4.65
N SER A 26 -8.85 0.14 3.51
CA SER A 26 -10.05 0.98 3.39
C SER A 26 -11.22 0.42 4.20
N VAL A 27 -11.43 -0.90 4.18
CA VAL A 27 -12.43 -1.56 5.03
C VAL A 27 -12.09 -1.34 6.51
N TRP A 28 -10.84 -1.58 6.89
CA TRP A 28 -10.39 -1.36 8.26
C TRP A 28 -10.57 0.09 8.72
N GLY A 29 -10.13 1.05 7.90
CA GLY A 29 -10.26 2.48 8.20
C GLY A 29 -11.71 2.88 8.39
N ARG A 30 -12.63 2.44 7.52
CA ARG A 30 -14.07 2.71 7.69
C ARG A 30 -14.61 2.12 8.99
N GLU A 31 -14.19 0.92 9.36
CA GLU A 31 -14.64 0.27 10.59
C GLU A 31 -14.21 1.06 11.84
N LEU A 32 -13.01 1.66 11.83
CA LEU A 32 -12.55 2.53 12.92
C LEU A 32 -13.35 3.84 13.04
N HIS A 33 -14.00 4.29 11.97
CA HIS A 33 -14.84 5.49 11.97
C HIS A 33 -16.28 5.23 12.43
N ARG A 34 -16.71 3.97 12.55
CA ARG A 34 -18.05 3.64 13.04
C ARG A 34 -18.16 3.87 14.55
N ALA A 35 -19.40 4.02 15.04
CA ALA A 35 -19.67 4.02 16.48
C ALA A 35 -19.15 2.73 17.12
N ALA A 36 -18.59 2.82 18.32
CA ALA A 36 -17.81 1.71 18.91
C ALA A 36 -18.61 0.41 19.06
N ASP A 37 -19.91 0.52 19.30
CA ASP A 37 -20.87 -0.58 19.42
C ASP A 37 -21.33 -1.17 18.08
N GLU A 38 -21.07 -0.49 16.96
CA GLU A 38 -21.32 -0.97 15.61
C GLU A 38 -20.09 -1.63 14.96
N ARG A 39 -18.92 -1.53 15.60
CA ARG A 39 -17.68 -2.11 15.09
C ARG A 39 -17.70 -3.62 15.23
N SER A 40 -17.20 -4.30 14.22
CA SER A 40 -16.92 -5.72 14.19
C SER A 40 -15.44 -5.96 14.49
N PRO A 41 -15.09 -6.47 15.68
CA PRO A 41 -13.73 -6.88 16.00
C PRO A 41 -13.17 -7.89 14.99
N THR A 42 -14.02 -8.79 14.47
CA THR A 42 -13.62 -9.81 13.48
C THR A 42 -13.19 -9.19 12.16
N ILE A 43 -13.87 -8.16 11.66
CA ILE A 43 -13.46 -7.45 10.43
C ILE A 43 -12.14 -6.72 10.66
N ILE A 44 -12.01 -6.01 11.79
CA ILE A 44 -10.79 -5.28 12.15
C ILE A 44 -9.60 -6.24 12.19
N ASP A 45 -9.74 -7.36 12.90
CA ASP A 45 -8.68 -8.35 13.00
C ASP A 45 -8.33 -8.94 11.62
N HIS A 46 -9.34 -9.32 10.83
CA HIS A 46 -9.13 -9.86 9.48
C HIS A 46 -8.31 -8.92 8.61
N GLU A 47 -8.69 -7.64 8.54
CA GLU A 47 -8.00 -6.68 7.68
C GLU A 47 -6.64 -6.26 8.24
N ARG A 48 -6.46 -6.27 9.56
CA ARG A 48 -5.12 -6.11 10.17
C ARG A 48 -4.19 -7.24 9.76
N TYR A 49 -4.65 -8.50 9.84
CA TYR A 49 -3.87 -9.66 9.38
C TYR A 49 -3.62 -9.61 7.88
N ARG A 50 -4.59 -9.18 7.08
CA ARG A 50 -4.42 -8.99 5.64
C ARG A 50 -3.37 -7.93 5.33
N SER A 51 -3.41 -6.77 5.99
CA SER A 51 -2.43 -5.70 5.80
C SER A 51 -1.01 -6.18 6.10
N ARG A 52 -0.82 -6.96 7.18
CA ARG A 52 0.49 -7.55 7.52
C ARG A 52 0.99 -8.52 6.45
N ARG A 53 0.17 -9.50 6.05
CA ARG A 53 0.53 -10.45 4.98
C ARG A 53 0.83 -9.75 3.66
N MET A 54 0.11 -8.68 3.34
CA MET A 54 0.38 -7.91 2.12
C MET A 54 1.69 -7.12 2.21
N ALA A 55 2.08 -6.63 3.39
CA ALA A 55 3.39 -6.01 3.59
C ALA A 55 4.52 -7.03 3.39
N GLU A 56 4.37 -8.27 3.87
CA GLU A 56 5.33 -9.37 3.61
C GLU A 56 5.45 -9.69 2.12
N VAL A 57 4.32 -9.74 1.40
CA VAL A 57 4.31 -9.90 -0.07
C VAL A 57 5.06 -8.76 -0.74
N TRP A 58 4.80 -7.52 -0.33
CA TRP A 58 5.44 -6.36 -0.93
C TRP A 58 6.93 -6.29 -0.63
N GLU A 59 7.38 -6.64 0.57
CA GLU A 59 8.81 -6.76 0.88
C GLU A 59 9.53 -7.74 -0.07
N ALA A 60 8.87 -8.82 -0.47
CA ALA A 60 9.42 -9.78 -1.43
C ALA A 60 9.38 -9.27 -2.89
N GLU A 61 8.38 -8.46 -3.24
CA GLU A 61 8.12 -7.99 -4.62
C GLU A 61 8.77 -6.63 -4.95
N ILE A 62 9.21 -5.85 -3.95
CA ILE A 62 9.55 -4.44 -4.15
C ILE A 62 10.80 -4.20 -5.00
N ASP A 63 11.68 -5.19 -5.11
CA ASP A 63 12.86 -5.17 -5.98
C ASP A 63 12.53 -5.45 -7.46
N ASN A 64 11.27 -5.76 -7.78
CA ASN A 64 10.82 -5.98 -9.16
C ASN A 64 11.19 -4.77 -10.04
N PRO A 65 11.71 -4.97 -11.28
CA PRO A 65 12.07 -3.87 -12.16
C PRO A 65 10.94 -2.85 -12.43
N LEU A 66 9.68 -3.30 -12.38
CA LEU A 66 8.52 -2.41 -12.51
C LEU A 66 8.27 -1.56 -11.25
N MET A 67 8.80 -1.95 -10.09
CA MET A 67 8.71 -1.17 -8.85
C MET A 67 9.91 -0.23 -8.67
N THR A 68 11.04 -0.49 -9.33
CA THR A 68 12.27 0.32 -9.20
C THR A 68 12.57 1.22 -10.41
N GLY A 69 11.91 0.98 -11.55
CA GLY A 69 12.02 1.77 -12.77
C GLY A 69 11.06 2.97 -12.83
N ASP A 70 10.67 3.35 -14.06
CA ASP A 70 9.79 4.50 -14.31
C ASP A 70 8.45 4.38 -13.55
N LEU A 71 8.00 5.54 -13.05
CA LEU A 71 6.77 5.65 -12.28
C LEU A 71 5.58 5.10 -13.08
N ASN A 72 4.80 4.23 -12.45
CA ASN A 72 3.63 3.60 -13.04
C ASN A 72 2.51 3.44 -12.03
N MET A 73 1.37 2.90 -12.48
CA MET A 73 0.17 2.76 -11.66
C MET A 73 0.33 1.85 -10.45
N ALA A 74 1.16 0.80 -10.52
CA ALA A 74 1.40 -0.06 -9.37
C ALA A 74 2.16 0.70 -8.27
N GLN A 75 3.21 1.43 -8.64
CA GLN A 75 3.96 2.28 -7.70
C GLN A 75 3.08 3.37 -7.07
N ILE A 76 2.28 4.07 -7.89
CA ILE A 76 1.35 5.14 -7.42
C ILE A 76 0.31 4.56 -6.46
N THR A 77 -0.28 3.41 -6.81
CA THR A 77 -1.31 2.78 -5.98
C THR A 77 -0.72 2.28 -4.66
N LEU A 78 0.47 1.67 -4.69
CA LEU A 78 1.12 1.17 -3.49
C LEU A 78 1.51 2.32 -2.56
N ILE A 79 2.13 3.39 -3.06
CA ILE A 79 2.54 4.50 -2.17
C ILE A 79 1.34 5.20 -1.55
N ALA A 80 0.26 5.41 -2.31
CA ALA A 80 -0.99 5.94 -1.76
C ALA A 80 -1.58 5.03 -0.68
N THR A 81 -1.40 3.71 -0.81
CA THR A 81 -1.82 2.73 0.20
C THR A 81 -0.96 2.82 1.46
N LEU A 82 0.37 2.83 1.33
CA LEU A 82 1.28 2.87 2.49
C LEU A 82 1.10 4.15 3.33
N LEU A 83 0.83 5.29 2.67
CA LEU A 83 0.60 6.58 3.34
C LEU A 83 -0.71 6.64 4.15
N GLN A 84 -1.60 5.64 4.05
CA GLN A 84 -2.83 5.58 4.85
C GLN A 84 -2.57 5.43 6.36
N GLU A 85 -1.37 5.02 6.77
CA GLU A 85 -0.98 4.96 8.18
C GLU A 85 -1.10 6.31 8.91
N HIS A 86 -0.96 7.44 8.19
CA HIS A 86 -1.14 8.78 8.77
C HIS A 86 -2.54 8.91 9.38
N GLY A 87 -3.56 8.34 8.73
CA GLY A 87 -4.95 8.32 9.16
C GLY A 87 -5.37 7.10 9.97
N ASN A 88 -4.49 6.10 10.13
CA ASN A 88 -4.82 4.84 10.78
C ASN A 88 -3.63 4.31 11.58
N PRO A 89 -3.52 4.69 12.88
CA PRO A 89 -2.35 4.39 13.71
C PRO A 89 -2.15 2.90 14.00
N GLY A 90 -3.09 2.04 13.61
CA GLY A 90 -2.91 0.58 13.72
C GLY A 90 -2.09 -0.02 12.59
N ILE A 91 -1.96 0.67 11.46
CA ILE A 91 -1.22 0.19 10.29
C ILE A 91 0.27 0.25 10.60
N ASP A 92 0.92 -0.91 10.55
CA ASP A 92 2.36 -1.04 10.62
C ASP A 92 2.82 -1.93 9.46
N TRP A 93 3.29 -1.27 8.40
CA TRP A 93 3.87 -1.94 7.25
C TRP A 93 5.40 -1.86 7.24
N ARG A 94 6.03 -1.05 8.13
CA ARG A 94 7.49 -0.89 8.17
C ARG A 94 8.19 -1.99 8.96
N THR A 95 7.62 -2.40 10.08
CA THR A 95 8.28 -3.40 10.94
C THR A 95 8.52 -4.70 10.18
N GLY A 96 9.80 -5.05 10.00
CA GLY A 96 10.21 -6.26 9.29
C GLY A 96 10.27 -6.14 7.77
N HIS A 97 10.01 -4.96 7.20
CA HIS A 97 9.99 -4.74 5.73
C HIS A 97 10.93 -3.60 5.30
N PRO A 98 12.25 -3.74 5.52
CA PRO A 98 13.23 -2.68 5.26
C PRO A 98 13.35 -2.29 3.78
N LYS A 99 13.15 -3.22 2.83
CA LYS A 99 13.20 -2.87 1.41
C LYS A 99 11.99 -2.03 1.02
N LEU A 100 10.81 -2.40 1.51
CA LEU A 100 9.59 -1.66 1.29
C LEU A 100 9.69 -0.25 1.88
N GLU A 101 10.26 -0.13 3.07
CA GLU A 101 10.51 1.16 3.73
C GLU A 101 11.47 2.04 2.92
N ALA A 102 12.62 1.50 2.52
CA ALA A 102 13.59 2.23 1.72
C ALA A 102 13.01 2.67 0.36
N TRP A 103 12.22 1.80 -0.28
CA TRP A 103 11.52 2.12 -1.52
C TRP A 103 10.53 3.27 -1.34
N ALA A 104 9.70 3.21 -0.29
CA ALA A 104 8.72 4.24 -0.02
C ALA A 104 9.39 5.58 0.29
N ALA A 105 10.45 5.58 1.10
CA ALA A 105 11.23 6.78 1.43
C ALA A 105 11.78 7.47 0.17
N LYS A 106 12.29 6.70 -0.80
CA LYS A 106 12.73 7.25 -2.08
C LYS A 106 11.57 7.80 -2.91
N LEU A 107 10.41 7.13 -2.89
CA LEU A 107 9.29 7.50 -3.74
C LEU A 107 8.59 8.79 -3.25
N ILE A 108 8.51 9.02 -1.93
CA ILE A 108 7.94 10.25 -1.37
C ILE A 108 8.76 11.51 -1.69
N GLU A 109 10.06 11.39 -1.98
CA GLU A 109 10.90 12.51 -2.41
C GLU A 109 10.51 13.06 -3.80
N ARG A 110 9.71 12.33 -4.58
CA ARG A 110 9.26 12.79 -5.90
C ARG A 110 8.35 14.02 -5.72
N PRO A 111 8.56 15.13 -6.46
CA PRO A 111 7.77 16.35 -6.28
C PRO A 111 6.25 16.15 -6.39
N SER A 112 5.82 15.28 -7.29
CA SER A 112 4.39 14.95 -7.48
C SER A 112 3.78 14.21 -6.29
N ILE A 113 4.55 13.42 -5.55
CA ILE A 113 4.08 12.70 -4.36
C ILE A 113 4.21 13.60 -3.14
N ALA A 114 5.36 14.27 -2.96
CA ALA A 114 5.58 15.22 -1.86
C ALA A 114 4.50 16.31 -1.79
N ALA A 115 4.05 16.82 -2.95
CA ALA A 115 2.99 17.83 -3.01
C ALA A 115 1.59 17.30 -2.63
N ASN A 116 1.41 15.98 -2.49
CA ASN A 116 0.14 15.32 -2.23
C ASN A 116 0.21 14.39 -1.00
N LEU A 117 1.17 14.60 -0.11
CA LEU A 117 1.21 13.86 1.16
C LEU A 117 -0.07 14.17 1.97
N PRO A 118 -0.62 13.17 2.68
CA PRO A 118 -1.70 13.43 3.62
C PRO A 118 -1.30 14.50 4.64
N PRO A 119 -2.25 15.34 5.11
CA PRO A 119 -1.96 16.26 6.20
C PRO A 119 -1.52 15.49 7.45
N ASP A 120 -0.70 16.12 8.28
CA ASP A 120 -0.44 15.64 9.63
C ASP A 120 -1.75 15.69 10.43
N ASN A 121 -2.01 14.62 11.20
CA ASN A 121 -3.18 14.52 12.08
C ASN A 121 -2.93 15.18 13.45
#